data_AF-B0JHP2-F1
#
_entry.id   AF-B0JHP2-F1
#
_cell.length_a   1.000
_cell.length_b   1.000
_cell.length_c   1.000
_cell.angle_alpha   90.00
_cell.angle_beta   90.00
_cell.angle_gamma   90.00
#
_symmetry.space_group_name_H-M   'P 1'
#
loop_
_entity.id
_entity.type
_entity.pdbx_description
1 polymer ?
#
loop_
_entity_poly.entity_id
_entity_poly.type
_entity_poly.pdbx_seq_one_letter_code
_entity_poly.pdbx_strand_id
1 'polypeptide(L)'
;MLAELAAAEIAKIAFEAVIGKLTEGAMDKGVELCKKIKQKLQKEPAAAQVLAAAEQTKSEAMIEQQVVPFLQVEMLKDTNFAQEIQTLAQQIIAFLIHKRYIPDPEQLNQQRFKCAAQMREPL
;
A
#
# COMPACT_ATOMS: atom_id res chain seq x y z
N MET A 1 -0.72 17.20 9.51
CA MET A 1 -0.50 15.85 10.04
C MET A 1 -0.98 14.86 9.00
N LEU A 2 -0.09 14.06 8.41
CA LEU A 2 -0.51 12.89 7.64
C LEU A 2 -1.18 11.93 8.63
N ALA A 3 -2.37 11.43 8.31
CA ALA A 3 -3.07 10.48 9.17
C ALA A 3 -2.20 9.22 9.34
N GLU A 4 -2.03 8.78 10.58
CA GLU A 4 -1.39 7.49 10.86
C GLU A 4 -2.28 6.37 10.29
N LEU A 5 -1.70 5.51 9.46
CA LEU A 5 -2.41 4.37 8.90
C LEU A 5 -2.70 3.36 10.01
N ALA A 6 -3.93 2.86 10.03
CA ALA A 6 -4.28 1.77 10.92
C ALA A 6 -3.46 0.52 10.55
N ALA A 7 -3.08 -0.27 11.56
CA ALA A 7 -2.37 -1.54 11.34
C ALA A 7 -3.14 -2.47 10.38
N ALA A 8 -4.48 -2.40 10.36
CA ALA A 8 -5.32 -3.13 9.40
C ALA A 8 -5.05 -2.73 7.95
N GLU A 9 -4.93 -1.43 7.66
CA GLU A 9 -4.64 -0.95 6.32
C GLU A 9 -3.22 -1.32 5.89
N ILE A 10 -2.24 -1.16 6.79
CA ILE A 10 -0.84 -1.53 6.53
C ILE A 10 -0.74 -3.03 6.22
N ALA A 11 -1.39 -3.87 7.04
CA ALA A 11 -1.43 -5.30 6.81
C ALA A 11 -2.07 -5.61 5.45
N LYS A 12 -3.25 -5.04 5.17
CA LYS A 12 -3.94 -5.25 3.89
C LYS A 12 -3.05 -4.94 2.69
N ILE A 13 -2.43 -3.76 2.66
CA ILE A 13 -1.54 -3.34 1.56
C ILE A 13 -0.37 -4.31 1.39
N ALA A 14 0.27 -4.70 2.49
CA ALA A 14 1.40 -5.62 2.46
C ALA A 14 1.00 -6.98 1.86
N PHE A 15 -0.19 -7.48 2.23
CA PHE A 15 -0.69 -8.76 1.73
C PHE A 15 -1.17 -8.69 0.28
N GLU A 16 -1.87 -7.62 -0.11
CA GLU A 16 -2.28 -7.36 -1.48
C GLU A 16 -1.08 -7.39 -2.44
N ALA A 17 0.08 -6.91 -1.98
CA ALA A 17 1.33 -6.99 -2.74
C ALA A 17 1.77 -8.44 -3.01
N VAL A 18 1.75 -9.29 -1.99
CA VAL A 18 2.21 -10.69 -2.09
C VAL A 18 1.27 -11.55 -2.92
N ILE A 19 -0.03 -11.25 -2.92
CA ILE A 19 -1.02 -11.97 -3.75
C ILE A 19 -1.19 -11.37 -5.15
N GLY A 20 -0.40 -10.35 -5.49
CA GLY A 20 -0.35 -9.76 -6.83
C GLY A 20 -1.50 -8.82 -7.19
N LYS A 21 -2.17 -8.23 -6.19
CA LYS A 21 -3.26 -7.26 -6.40
C LYS A 21 -2.78 -5.81 -6.59
N LEU A 22 -1.51 -5.51 -6.30
CA LEU A 22 -0.92 -4.17 -6.51
C LEU A 22 -0.36 -4.00 -7.94
N THR A 23 -0.36 -2.77 -8.43
CA THR A 23 0.29 -2.39 -9.71
C THR A 23 1.82 -2.56 -9.64
N GLU A 24 2.51 -2.87 -10.74
CA GLU A 24 3.97 -3.14 -10.78
C GLU A 24 4.81 -2.17 -9.95
N GLY A 25 4.63 -0.85 -10.11
CA GLY A 25 5.44 0.13 -9.36
C GLY A 25 5.14 0.24 -7.85
N ALA A 26 4.01 -0.28 -7.40
CA ALA A 26 3.67 -0.41 -5.97
C ALA A 26 4.05 -1.80 -5.42
N MET A 27 4.32 -2.77 -6.29
CA MET A 27 4.56 -4.17 -5.94
C MET A 27 5.89 -4.33 -5.20
N ASP A 28 6.98 -3.72 -5.69
CA ASP A 28 8.31 -3.82 -5.05
C ASP A 28 8.28 -3.33 -3.59
N LYS A 29 7.69 -2.16 -3.36
CA LYS A 29 7.53 -1.59 -2.01
C LYS A 29 6.56 -2.39 -1.15
N GLY A 30 5.50 -2.92 -1.75
CA GLY A 30 4.54 -3.77 -1.04
C GLY A 30 5.15 -5.11 -0.59
N VAL A 31 5.98 -5.72 -1.43
CA VAL A 31 6.74 -6.93 -1.10
C VAL A 31 7.77 -6.62 -0.01
N GLU A 32 8.46 -5.49 -0.08
CA GLU A 32 9.37 -5.03 0.98
C GLU A 32 8.65 -4.84 2.32
N LEU A 33 7.48 -4.17 2.30
CA LEU A 33 6.63 -3.97 3.46
C LEU A 33 6.22 -5.32 4.08
N CYS A 34 5.74 -6.25 3.27
CA CYS A 34 5.36 -7.58 3.76
C CYS A 34 6.56 -8.35 4.32
N LYS A 35 7.74 -8.25 3.69
CA LYS A 35 8.96 -8.87 4.18
C LYS A 35 9.35 -8.35 5.57
N LYS A 36 9.27 -7.04 5.81
CA LYS A 36 9.54 -6.45 7.13
C LYS A 36 8.54 -6.92 8.18
N ILE A 37 7.24 -6.93 7.85
CA ILE A 37 6.19 -7.44 8.73
C ILE A 37 6.45 -8.91 9.07
N LYS A 38 6.75 -9.76 8.08
CA LYS A 38 7.14 -11.16 8.27
C LYS A 38 8.33 -11.32 9.20
N GLN A 39 9.42 -10.59 8.96
CA GLN A 39 10.63 -10.68 9.77
C GLN A 39 10.37 -10.30 11.23
N LYS A 40 9.52 -9.30 11.46
CA LYS A 40 9.15 -8.89 12.81
C LYS A 40 8.25 -9.93 13.49
N LEU A 41 7.20 -10.37 12.81
CA LEU A 41 6.23 -11.34 13.29
C LEU A 41 6.79 -12.77 13.41
N GLN A 42 7.91 -13.09 12.74
CA GLN A 42 8.58 -14.39 12.86
C GLN A 42 9.09 -14.70 14.26
N LYS A 43 9.29 -13.67 15.10
CA LYS A 43 9.64 -13.87 16.52
C LYS A 43 8.51 -14.58 17.27
N GLU A 44 7.27 -14.41 16.80
CA GLU A 44 6.07 -14.97 17.41
C GLU A 44 5.52 -16.13 16.56
N PRO A 45 5.63 -17.39 17.01
CA PRO A 45 5.29 -18.56 16.20
C PRO A 45 3.80 -18.64 15.82
N ALA A 46 2.92 -18.04 16.63
CA ALA A 46 1.50 -17.91 16.32
C ALA A 46 1.28 -16.94 15.14
N ALA A 47 1.95 -15.79 15.16
CA ALA A 47 1.83 -14.80 14.09
C ALA A 47 2.38 -15.32 12.76
N ALA A 48 3.51 -16.04 12.79
CA ALA A 48 4.09 -16.65 11.60
C ALA A 48 3.17 -17.68 10.93
N GLN A 49 2.51 -18.54 11.72
CA GLN A 49 1.56 -19.54 11.20
C GLN A 49 0.33 -18.89 10.57
N VAL A 50 -0.26 -17.92 11.27
CA VAL A 50 -1.43 -17.20 10.77
C VAL A 50 -1.10 -16.45 9.48
N LEU A 51 0.05 -15.79 9.43
CA LEU A 51 0.54 -15.05 8.26
C LEU A 51 0.70 -15.99 7.07
N ALA A 52 1.33 -17.15 7.25
CA ALA A 52 1.46 -18.16 6.19
C ALA A 52 0.10 -18.71 5.72
N ALA A 53 -0.83 -18.96 6.65
CA ALA A 53 -2.17 -19.43 6.33
C ALA A 53 -2.99 -18.37 5.57
N ALA A 54 -2.89 -17.09 5.98
CA ALA A 54 -3.55 -15.98 5.31
C ALA A 54 -3.03 -15.78 3.87
N GLU A 55 -1.72 -15.97 3.64
CA GLU A 55 -1.13 -15.92 2.28
C GLU A 55 -1.58 -17.08 1.40
N GLN A 56 -1.61 -18.31 1.93
CA GLN A 56 -2.07 -19.49 1.19
C GLN A 56 -3.55 -19.42 0.83
N THR A 57 -4.38 -18.99 1.79
CA THR A 57 -5.83 -18.86 1.60
C THR A 57 -6.22 -17.59 0.86
N LYS A 58 -5.29 -16.63 0.71
CA LYS A 58 -5.54 -15.28 0.19
C LYS A 58 -6.72 -14.59 0.91
N SER A 59 -6.91 -14.90 2.19
CA SER A 59 -8.08 -14.50 2.96
C SER A 59 -7.83 -13.18 3.69
N GLU A 60 -8.46 -12.10 3.22
CA GLU A 60 -8.41 -10.78 3.88
C GLU A 60 -8.98 -10.83 5.31
N ALA A 61 -10.04 -11.61 5.53
CA ALA A 61 -10.63 -11.77 6.85
C ALA A 61 -9.64 -12.37 7.87
N MET A 62 -8.78 -13.31 7.45
CA MET A 62 -7.75 -13.86 8.34
C MET A 62 -6.68 -12.83 8.70
N ILE A 63 -6.35 -11.94 7.76
CA ILE A 63 -5.40 -10.86 8.01
C ILE A 63 -5.95 -9.94 9.10
N GLU A 64 -7.17 -9.45 8.91
CA GLU A 64 -7.79 -8.50 9.83
C GLU A 64 -8.04 -9.09 11.22
N GLN A 65 -8.52 -10.34 11.29
CA GLN A 65 -8.89 -10.94 12.57
C GLN A 65 -7.70 -11.49 13.34
N GLN A 66 -6.68 -11.99 12.64
CA GLN A 66 -5.62 -12.75 13.27
C GLN A 66 -4.25 -12.11 13.10
N VAL A 67 -3.92 -11.49 11.97
CA VAL A 67 -2.58 -10.87 11.77
C VAL A 67 -2.51 -9.46 12.35
N VAL A 68 -3.57 -8.67 12.21
CA VAL A 68 -3.62 -7.27 12.67
C VAL A 68 -3.38 -7.15 14.18
N PRO A 69 -3.97 -7.98 15.07
CA PRO A 69 -3.68 -7.89 16.50
C PRO A 69 -2.19 -8.09 16.83
N PHE A 70 -1.52 -9.06 16.19
CA PHE A 70 -0.08 -9.24 16.37
C PHE A 70 0.72 -8.05 15.84
N LEU A 71 0.34 -7.53 14.67
CA LEU A 71 0.99 -6.36 14.09
C LEU A 71 0.84 -5.13 14.97
N GLN A 72 -0.36 -4.88 15.52
CA GLN A 72 -0.62 -3.78 16.46
C GLN A 72 0.27 -3.88 17.70
N VAL A 73 0.38 -5.06 18.29
CA VAL A 73 1.23 -5.27 19.47
C VAL A 73 2.69 -4.98 19.14
N GLU A 74 3.21 -5.44 18.00
CA GLU A 74 4.58 -5.15 17.59
C GLU A 74 4.81 -3.67 17.27
N MET A 75 3.82 -2.98 16.69
CA MET A 75 3.89 -1.54 16.47
C MET A 75 3.92 -0.74 17.79
N LEU A 76 3.21 -1.21 18.82
CA LEU A 76 3.24 -0.59 20.15
C LEU A 76 4.56 -0.87 20.89
N LYS A 77 5.12 -2.07 20.72
CA LYS A 77 6.40 -2.46 21.32
C LYS A 77 7.60 -1.77 20.67
N ASP A 78 7.56 -1.55 19.35
CA ASP A 78 8.66 -0.99 18.58
C ASP A 78 8.18 0.14 17.66
N THR A 79 8.37 1.36 18.14
CA THR A 79 7.99 2.59 17.42
C THR A 79 8.79 2.80 16.14
N ASN A 80 10.07 2.38 16.10
CA ASN A 80 10.88 2.49 14.88
C ASN A 80 10.31 1.57 13.79
N PHE A 81 9.98 0.33 14.17
CA PHE A 81 9.31 -0.60 13.27
C PHE A 81 7.96 -0.04 12.80
N ALA A 82 7.13 0.49 13.70
CA ALA A 82 5.84 1.09 13.37
C ALA A 82 5.99 2.23 12.35
N GLN A 83 6.98 3.09 12.54
CA GLN A 83 7.23 4.23 11.67
C GLN A 83 7.76 3.82 10.30
N GLU A 84 8.63 2.80 10.24
CA GLU A 84 9.12 2.25 8.97
C GLU A 84 7.99 1.67 8.13
N ILE A 85 7.13 0.83 8.73
CA ILE A 85 6.02 0.21 7.99
C ILE A 85 4.94 1.21 7.63
N GLN A 86 4.68 2.22 8.47
CA GLN A 86 3.81 3.35 8.12
C GLN A 86 4.36 4.10 6.91
N THR A 87 5.66 4.41 6.91
CA THR A 87 6.31 5.16 5.82
C THR A 87 6.20 4.39 4.50
N LEU A 88 6.48 3.09 4.52
CA LEU A 88 6.35 2.24 3.34
C LEU A 88 4.90 2.17 2.84
N ALA A 89 3.93 1.97 3.73
CA ALA A 89 2.52 1.95 3.37
C ALA A 89 2.03 3.29 2.78
N GLN A 90 2.45 4.41 3.37
CA GLN A 90 2.15 5.75 2.83
C GLN A 90 2.75 5.96 1.44
N GLN A 91 3.99 5.51 1.20
CA GLN A 91 4.61 5.62 -0.13
C GLN A 91 3.86 4.79 -1.17
N ILE A 92 3.36 3.60 -0.81
CA ILE A 92 2.55 2.76 -1.69
C ILE A 92 1.22 3.45 -2.02
N ILE A 93 0.51 3.96 -1.00
CA ILE A 93 -0.75 4.70 -1.20
C ILE A 93 -0.51 5.93 -2.07
N ALA A 94 0.54 6.70 -1.79
CA ALA A 94 0.91 7.87 -2.58
C ALA A 94 1.14 7.48 -4.05
N PHE A 95 1.83 6.38 -4.32
CA PHE A 95 2.04 5.87 -5.68
C PHE A 95 0.72 5.50 -6.37
N LEU A 96 -0.16 4.78 -5.66
CA LEU A 96 -1.48 4.38 -6.17
C LEU A 96 -2.37 5.60 -6.47
N ILE A 97 -2.35 6.62 -5.62
CA ILE A 97 -3.08 7.88 -5.83
C ILE A 97 -2.47 8.67 -7.00
N HIS A 98 -1.14 8.76 -7.08
CA HIS A 98 -0.45 9.50 -8.14
C HIS A 98 -0.81 8.96 -9.53
N LYS A 99 -0.86 7.63 -9.70
CA LYS A 99 -1.35 6.98 -10.93
C LYS A 99 -2.84 7.24 -11.21
N ARG A 100 -3.66 7.41 -10.16
CA ARG A 100 -5.11 7.65 -10.28
C ARG A 100 -5.46 9.11 -10.61
N TYR A 101 -4.61 10.06 -10.21
CA TYR A 101 -4.92 11.49 -10.25
C TYR A 101 -4.03 12.33 -11.18
N ILE A 102 -2.99 11.76 -11.79
CA ILE A 102 -2.27 12.45 -12.86
C ILE A 102 -2.98 12.17 -14.18
N PRO A 103 -3.64 13.16 -14.82
CA PRO A 103 -3.99 13.05 -16.22
C PRO A 103 -2.69 12.84 -16.98
N ASP A 104 -2.68 11.83 -17.86
CA ASP A 104 -1.55 11.55 -18.73
C ASP A 104 -1.05 12.88 -19.33
N PRO A 105 0.25 13.21 -19.20
CA PRO A 105 0.76 14.52 -19.64
C PRO A 105 0.47 14.78 -21.12
N GLU A 106 0.33 13.73 -21.93
CA GLU A 106 -0.13 13.82 -23.32
C GLU A 106 -1.60 14.23 -23.41
N GLN A 107 -2.49 13.64 -22.60
CA GLN A 107 -3.89 14.05 -22.55
C GLN A 107 -4.07 15.49 -22.09
N LEU A 108 -3.31 15.92 -21.07
CA LEU A 108 -3.31 17.32 -20.64
C LEU A 108 -2.84 18.26 -21.76
N ASN A 109 -1.78 17.87 -22.48
CA ASN A 109 -1.26 18.63 -23.61
C ASN A 109 -2.28 18.69 -24.76
N GLN A 110 -2.91 17.58 -25.12
CA GLN A 110 -3.98 17.52 -26.12
C GLN A 110 -5.19 18.38 -25.74
N GLN A 111 -5.59 18.38 -24.46
CA GLN A 111 -6.68 19.21 -23.98
C GLN A 111 -6.33 20.71 -24.09
N ARG A 112 -5.09 21.09 -23.75
CA ARG A 112 -4.60 22.46 -23.97
C ARG A 112 -4.63 22.87 -25.44
N PHE A 113 -4.21 21.98 -26.35
CA PHE A 113 -4.29 22.24 -27.80
C PHE A 113 -5.75 22.39 -28.27
N LYS A 114 -6.67 21.56 -27.79
CA LYS A 114 -8.11 21.67 -28.12
C LYS A 114 -8.72 22.98 -27.61
N CYS A 115 -8.40 23.42 -26.39
CA CYS A 115 -8.83 24.72 -25.87
C CYS A 115 -8.24 25.90 -26.67
N ALA A 116 -6.96 25.83 -27.04
CA ALA A 116 -6.33 26.85 -27.88
C ALA A 116 -6.93 26.92 -29.30
N ALA A 117 -7.34 25.77 -29.85
CA ALA A 117 -8.03 25.71 -31.13
C ALA A 117 -9.46 26.29 -31.06
N GLN A 118 -10.20 26.05 -29.96
CA GLN A 118 -11.53 26.62 -29.77
C GLN A 118 -11.53 28.14 -29.56
N MET A 119 -10.47 28.70 -28.96
CA MET A 119 -10.35 30.16 -28.79
C MET A 119 -9.79 30.87 -30.04
N ARG A 120 -9.39 30.14 -31.07
CA ARG A 120 -9.13 30.68 -32.41
C ARG A 120 -10.42 30.58 -33.22
N GLU A 121 -11.39 31.45 -32.94
CA GLU A 121 -12.40 31.75 -33.94
C GLU A 121 -11.72 32.44 -35.14
N PRO A 122 -12.05 32.05 -36.39
CA PRO A 122 -11.61 32.81 -37.55
C PRO A 122 -12.34 34.15 -37.54
N LEU A 123 -11.58 35.25 -37.55
CA LEU A 123 -12.09 36.55 -37.97
C LEU A 123 -12.48 36.51 -39.46
#